data_AF-A0A1Z4MXS8-F1
#
_entry.id   AF-A0A1Z4MXS8-F1
#
_cell.length_a   1.000
_cell.length_b   1.000
_cell.length_c   1.000
_cell.angle_alpha   90.00
_cell.angle_beta   90.00
_cell.angle_gamma   90.00
#
_symmetry.space_group_name_H-M   'P 1'
#
loop_
_entity.id
_entity.type
_entity.pdbx_description
1 polymer ?
#
loop_
_entity_poly.entity_id
_entity_poly.type
_entity_poly.pdbx_seq_one_letter_code
_entity_poly.pdbx_strand_id
1 'polypeptide(L)'
;MSKTYTVEINHQGKIYTLQVPENETILSVAQSSGLDLPTSCGAGVCTTCAGQLSEGTVDQTDGMGVSPELQKQGYVLLCVARPLSDIKVETEKEDTLYQLQFGRG
;
A
#
# COMPACT_ATOMS: atom_id res chain seq x y z
N MET A 1 20.35 12.32 4.72
CA MET A 1 19.70 11.80 3.50
C MET A 1 18.80 10.67 3.95
N SER A 2 17.52 10.70 3.62
CA SER A 2 16.61 9.59 3.89
C SER A 2 17.00 8.39 3.03
N LYS A 3 16.88 7.18 3.56
CA LYS A 3 17.00 5.96 2.76
C LYS A 3 15.88 5.91 1.74
N THR A 4 16.17 5.30 0.61
CA THR A 4 15.22 5.09 -0.48
C THR A 4 15.18 3.61 -0.78
N TYR A 5 13.98 3.10 -1.04
CA TYR A 5 13.73 1.70 -1.32
C TYR A 5 13.09 1.53 -2.68
N THR A 6 13.38 0.39 -3.30
CA THR A 6 12.77 0.00 -4.56
C THR A 6 11.38 -0.55 -4.30
N VAL A 7 10.38 0.06 -4.92
CA VAL A 7 8.97 -0.34 -4.78
C VAL A 7 8.46 -0.79 -6.14
N GLU A 8 8.24 -2.09 -6.29
CA GLU A 8 7.62 -2.69 -7.47
C GLU A 8 6.11 -2.80 -7.24
N ILE A 9 5.34 -2.11 -8.07
CA ILE A 9 3.89 -2.02 -8.01
C ILE A 9 3.32 -2.75 -9.21
N ASN A 10 2.58 -3.84 -8.96
CA ASN A 10 1.72 -4.44 -9.98
C ASN A 10 0.34 -3.78 -9.91
N HIS A 11 0.00 -3.08 -10.99
CA HIS A 11 -1.26 -2.36 -11.14
C HIS A 11 -1.86 -2.64 -12.51
N GLN A 12 -3.07 -3.20 -12.54
CA GLN A 12 -3.79 -3.56 -13.78
C GLN A 12 -2.97 -4.47 -14.70
N GLY A 13 -2.19 -5.39 -14.11
CA GLY A 13 -1.31 -6.32 -14.84
C GLY A 13 -0.05 -5.68 -15.43
N LYS A 14 0.27 -4.43 -15.07
CA LYS A 14 1.51 -3.76 -15.45
C LYS A 14 2.38 -3.54 -14.21
N ILE A 15 3.68 -3.76 -14.38
CA ILE A 15 4.67 -3.56 -13.32
C ILE A 15 5.28 -2.17 -13.48
N TYR A 16 5.27 -1.40 -12.39
CA TYR A 16 5.92 -0.10 -12.25
C TYR A 16 6.96 -0.19 -11.15
N THR A 17 8.18 0.30 -11.40
CA THR A 17 9.25 0.31 -10.40
C THR A 17 9.57 1.75 -10.03
N LEU A 18 9.41 2.07 -8.75
CA LEU A 18 9.62 3.41 -8.20
C LEU A 18 10.72 3.39 -7.14
N GLN A 19 11.33 4.56 -6.93
CA GLN A 19 12.26 4.80 -5.83
C GLN A 19 11.52 5.64 -4.78
N VAL A 20 11.21 5.04 -3.64
CA VAL A 20 10.37 5.65 -2.60
C VAL A 20 11.21 5.92 -1.35
N PRO A 21 11.36 7.20 -0.93
CA PRO A 21 12.03 7.53 0.32
C PRO A 21 11.30 6.94 1.54
N GLU A 22 12.04 6.52 2.56
CA GLU A 22 11.48 5.92 3.80
C GLU A 22 10.55 6.87 4.57
N ASN A 23 10.63 8.18 4.29
CA ASN A 23 9.82 9.22 4.91
C ASN A 23 8.61 9.65 4.05
N GLU A 24 8.40 9.06 2.87
CA GLU A 24 7.27 9.34 1.99
C GLU A 24 6.35 8.12 1.85
N THR A 25 5.09 8.37 1.54
CA THR A 25 4.12 7.29 1.33
C THR A 25 4.22 6.77 -0.10
N ILE A 26 4.00 5.47 -0.28
CA ILE A 26 4.05 4.81 -1.59
C ILE A 26 3.07 5.48 -2.57
N LEU A 27 1.86 5.82 -2.09
CA LEU A 27 0.84 6.49 -2.92
C LEU A 27 1.32 7.87 -3.42
N SER A 28 1.92 8.69 -2.54
CA SER A 28 2.37 10.04 -2.90
C SER A 28 3.43 10.02 -3.99
N VAL A 29 4.40 9.11 -3.88
CA VAL A 29 5.47 8.95 -4.88
C VAL A 29 4.93 8.36 -6.19
N ALA A 30 4.00 7.40 -6.12
CA ALA A 30 3.34 6.86 -7.30
C ALA A 30 2.62 7.94 -8.10
N GLN A 31 1.78 8.74 -7.44
CA GLN A 31 1.04 9.84 -8.07
C GLN A 31 1.98 10.90 -8.66
N SER A 32 3.03 11.27 -7.92
CA SER A 32 4.05 12.23 -8.40
C SER A 32 4.84 11.71 -9.61
N SER A 33 4.90 10.38 -9.77
CA SER A 33 5.52 9.70 -10.92
C SER A 33 4.56 9.46 -12.08
N GLY A 34 3.31 9.95 -11.98
CA GLY A 34 2.27 9.78 -12.99
C GLY A 34 1.54 8.43 -12.96
N LEU A 35 1.76 7.61 -11.93
CA LEU A 35 0.99 6.39 -11.68
C LEU A 35 -0.21 6.73 -10.79
N ASP A 36 -1.39 6.80 -11.42
CA ASP A 36 -2.63 7.04 -10.70
C ASP A 36 -3.10 5.74 -10.02
N LEU A 37 -3.22 5.77 -8.69
CA LEU A 37 -3.66 4.64 -7.88
C LEU A 37 -4.94 5.03 -7.14
N PRO A 38 -5.86 4.06 -6.94
CA PRO A 38 -7.14 4.34 -6.31
C PRO A 38 -6.95 4.87 -4.88
N THR A 39 -7.62 5.99 -4.58
CA THR A 39 -7.63 6.60 -3.25
C THR A 39 -8.96 7.32 -3.02
N SER A 40 -9.41 7.38 -1.76
CA SER A 40 -10.63 8.08 -1.36
C SER A 40 -10.37 8.99 -0.16
N CYS A 41 -10.04 8.43 1.00
CA CYS A 41 -9.79 9.25 2.20
C CYS A 41 -8.38 9.84 2.31
N GLY A 42 -7.37 9.19 1.73
CA GLY A 42 -5.95 9.57 1.89
C GLY A 42 -5.41 9.53 3.33
N ALA A 43 -6.17 8.99 4.28
CA ALA A 43 -5.90 9.10 5.72
C ALA A 43 -5.80 7.75 6.44
N GLY A 44 -5.66 6.65 5.69
CA GLY A 44 -5.50 5.31 6.27
C GLY A 44 -6.76 4.72 6.91
N VAL A 45 -7.96 5.28 6.66
CA VAL A 45 -9.22 4.84 7.28
C VAL A 45 -10.14 4.02 6.37
N CYS A 46 -10.07 4.23 5.05
CA CYS A 46 -10.82 3.44 4.07
C CYS A 46 -9.93 2.38 3.41
N THR A 47 -10.52 1.49 2.62
CA THR A 47 -9.83 0.38 1.94
C THR A 47 -9.52 0.63 0.47
N THR A 48 -9.89 1.78 -0.10
CA THR A 48 -9.72 2.08 -1.54
C THR A 48 -8.27 2.00 -2.04
N CYS A 49 -7.31 2.41 -1.23
CA CYS A 49 -5.87 2.32 -1.58
C CYS A 49 -5.23 0.98 -1.19
N ALA A 50 -6.03 -0.07 -0.99
CA ALA A 50 -5.53 -1.35 -0.53
C ALA A 50 -4.67 -2.04 -1.59
N GLY A 51 -3.52 -2.51 -1.12
CA GLY A 51 -2.68 -3.48 -1.81
C GLY A 51 -2.36 -4.67 -0.92
N GLN A 52 -1.60 -5.61 -1.47
CA GLN A 52 -1.05 -6.74 -0.74
C GLN A 52 0.42 -6.92 -1.09
N LEU A 53 1.27 -6.91 -0.07
CA LEU A 53 2.69 -7.19 -0.20
C LEU A 53 2.91 -8.67 -0.51
N SER A 54 3.70 -8.94 -1.55
CA SER A 54 4.29 -10.26 -1.79
C SER A 54 5.74 -10.34 -1.29
N GLU A 55 6.38 -9.20 -1.10
CA GLU A 55 7.77 -9.10 -0.62
C GLU A 55 7.98 -7.80 0.17
N GLY A 56 8.87 -7.86 1.16
CA GLY A 56 9.29 -6.70 1.96
C GLY A 56 8.31 -6.30 3.05
N THR A 57 8.57 -5.13 3.64
CA THR A 57 7.86 -4.59 4.81
C THR A 57 7.68 -3.08 4.71
N VAL A 58 6.62 -2.60 5.35
CA VAL A 58 6.27 -1.18 5.43
C VAL A 58 5.98 -0.78 6.87
N ASP A 59 6.15 0.50 7.17
CA ASP A 59 5.50 1.14 8.28
C ASP A 59 4.13 1.65 7.80
N GLN A 60 3.07 1.16 8.43
CA GLN A 60 1.70 1.64 8.23
C GLN A 60 0.98 1.85 9.57
N THR A 61 1.70 2.36 10.57
CA THR A 61 1.15 2.62 11.91
C THR A 61 -0.10 3.51 11.88
N ASP A 62 -0.21 4.38 10.87
CA ASP A 62 -1.37 5.27 10.65
C ASP A 62 -2.56 4.55 9.94
N GLY A 63 -2.42 3.28 9.55
CA GLY A 63 -3.39 2.49 8.78
C GLY A 63 -4.47 1.83 9.63
N MET A 64 -5.44 2.62 10.11
CA MET A 64 -6.56 2.13 10.92
C MET A 64 -7.61 1.31 10.15
N GLY A 65 -7.70 1.46 8.83
CA GLY A 65 -8.63 0.75 7.94
C GLY A 65 -8.21 -0.69 7.59
N VAL A 66 -7.09 -1.17 8.16
CA VAL A 66 -6.62 -2.55 8.02
C VAL A 66 -6.30 -3.15 9.39
N SER A 67 -6.98 -4.24 9.74
CA SER A 67 -6.78 -4.89 11.04
C SER A 67 -5.37 -5.46 11.18
N PRO A 68 -4.78 -5.51 12.40
CA PRO A 68 -3.42 -6.02 12.60
C PRO A 68 -3.19 -7.45 12.09
N GLU A 69 -4.23 -8.28 12.07
CA GLU A 69 -4.16 -9.64 11.53
C GLU A 69 -4.01 -9.66 10.01
N LEU A 70 -4.74 -8.78 9.31
CA LEU A 70 -4.63 -8.63 7.86
C LEU A 70 -3.32 -7.93 7.46
N GLN A 71 -2.83 -7.00 8.27
CA GLN A 71 -1.49 -6.43 8.07
C GLN A 71 -0.41 -7.51 8.06
N LYS A 72 -0.49 -8.50 8.96
CA LYS A 72 0.44 -9.65 8.99
C LYS A 72 0.31 -10.58 7.77
N GLN A 73 -0.82 -10.55 7.08
CA GLN A 73 -1.04 -11.27 5.82
C GLN A 73 -0.58 -10.47 4.58
N GLY A 74 0.10 -9.33 4.81
CA GLY A 74 0.63 -8.46 3.76
C GLY A 74 -0.34 -7.40 3.28
N TYR A 75 -1.57 -7.31 3.80
CA TYR A 75 -2.48 -6.23 3.40
C TYR A 75 -1.98 -4.87 3.87
N VAL A 76 -2.00 -3.92 2.96
CA VAL A 76 -1.39 -2.61 3.15
C VAL A 76 -2.28 -1.50 2.60
N LEU A 77 -2.32 -0.35 3.28
CA LEU A 77 -2.96 0.87 2.79
C LEU A 77 -1.90 1.82 2.22
N LEU A 78 -1.79 1.89 0.90
CA LEU A 78 -0.71 2.62 0.22
C LEU A 78 -0.68 4.12 0.52
N CYS A 79 -1.82 4.71 0.91
CA CYS A 79 -1.92 6.13 1.24
C CYS A 79 -1.13 6.54 2.48
N VAL A 80 -0.85 5.59 3.39
CA VAL A 80 -0.12 5.84 4.65
C VAL A 80 1.10 4.93 4.82
N ALA A 81 1.29 3.97 3.92
CA ALA A 81 2.40 3.04 3.97
C ALA A 81 3.71 3.67 3.49
N ARG A 82 4.74 3.58 4.34
CA ARG A 82 6.13 3.99 4.06
C ARG A 82 7.02 2.75 3.99
N PRO A 83 7.90 2.61 2.99
CA PRO A 83 8.74 1.42 2.86
C PRO A 83 9.82 1.34 3.95
N LEU A 84 10.05 0.14 4.48
CA LEU A 84 11.16 -0.18 5.40
C LEU A 84 12.22 -1.10 4.75
N SER A 85 11.91 -1.63 3.57
CA SER A 85 12.75 -2.48 2.72
C SER A 85 12.30 -2.32 1.27
N ASP A 86 13.02 -2.95 0.33
CA ASP A 86 12.49 -3.11 -1.03
C ASP A 86 11.22 -3.96 -0.97
N ILE A 87 10.18 -3.55 -1.70
CA ILE A 87 8.87 -4.20 -1.65
C ILE A 87 8.36 -4.56 -3.04
N LYS A 88 7.50 -5.59 -3.06
CA LYS A 88 6.62 -5.91 -4.18
C LYS A 88 5.19 -5.88 -3.70
N VAL A 89 4.33 -5.12 -4.37
CA VAL A 89 2.94 -4.93 -3.98
C VAL A 89 1.99 -5.11 -5.16
N GLU A 90 0.95 -5.89 -4.95
CA GLU A 90 -0.19 -6.01 -5.85
C GLU A 90 -1.29 -5.04 -5.39
N THR A 91 -1.75 -4.18 -6.29
CA THR A 91 -2.83 -3.23 -6.00
C THR A 91 -4.21 -3.86 -6.18
N GLU A 92 -5.28 -3.05 -6.17
CA GLU A 92 -6.64 -3.50 -6.49
C GLU A 92 -7.17 -4.56 -5.49
N LYS A 93 -6.81 -4.41 -4.20
CA LYS A 93 -7.22 -5.33 -3.12
C LYS A 93 -8.38 -4.81 -2.27
N GLU A 94 -9.03 -3.73 -2.68
CA GLU A 94 -10.13 -3.11 -1.92
C GLU A 94 -11.23 -4.10 -1.58
N ASP A 95 -11.83 -4.76 -2.59
CA ASP A 95 -12.94 -5.70 -2.40
C ASP A 95 -12.54 -6.87 -1.49
N THR A 96 -11.37 -7.47 -1.76
CA THR A 96 -10.86 -8.58 -0.96
C THR A 96 -10.63 -8.16 0.49
N LEU A 97 -9.99 -7.00 0.71
CA LEU A 97 -9.72 -6.49 2.05
C LEU A 97 -11.03 -6.17 2.79
N TYR A 98 -11.99 -5.55 2.11
CA TYR A 98 -13.30 -5.23 2.66
C TYR A 98 -14.04 -6.50 3.10
N GLN A 99 -14.08 -7.52 2.26
CA GLN A 99 -14.73 -8.79 2.57
C GLN A 99 -14.07 -9.50 3.76
N LEU A 100 -12.73 -9.54 3.82
CA LEU A 100 -12.02 -10.17 4.93
C LEU A 100 -12.22 -9.42 6.26
N GLN A 101 -12.41 -8.11 6.22
CA GLN A 101 -12.53 -7.29 7.42
C GLN A 101 -13.97 -7.12 7.92
N PHE A 102 -14.92 -6.92 7.01
CA PHE A 102 -16.30 -6.55 7.31
C PHE A 102 -17.34 -7.57 6.79
N GLY A 103 -16.97 -8.44 5.85
CA GLY A 103 -17.85 -9.43 5.23
C GLY A 103 -18.19 -10.64 6.11
N ARG A 104 -17.79 -10.64 7.39
CA ARG A 104 -18.27 -11.63 8.37
C ARG A 104 -19.67 -11.23 8.85
N GLY A 105 -20.66 -11.52 8.02
CA GLY A 105 -22.07 -11.69 8.41
C GLY A 105 -22.33 -13.11 8.87
#